data_AF-A0A1Y1QTW3-F1
#
_entry.id   AF-A0A1Y1QTW3-F1
#
_cell.length_a   1.000
_cell.length_b   1.000
_cell.length_c   1.000
_cell.angle_alpha   90.00
_cell.angle_beta   90.00
_cell.angle_gamma   90.00
#
_symmetry.space_group_name_H-M   'P 1'
#
loop_
_entity.id
_entity.type
_entity.pdbx_description
1 polymer ?
#
loop_
_entity_poly.entity_id
_entity_poly.type
_entity_poly.pdbx_seq_one_letter_code
_entity_poly.pdbx_strand_id
1 'polypeptide(L)' 'MNDETLAKMTAEIAEVLRTHIPGAELVTLRSEIAASKSKTFAQIFGFTPGARGVFTISSELTHPPPTPSKLNLRCTTTK' A
#
# COMPACT_ATOMS: atom_id res chain seq x y z
N MET A 1 5.05 14.54 -5.48
CA MET A 1 3.79 13.92 -5.04
C MET A 1 3.53 14.39 -3.63
N ASN A 2 2.32 14.84 -3.30
CA ASN A 2 1.96 15.27 -1.93
C ASN A 2 1.23 14.14 -1.19
N ASP A 3 1.13 14.25 0.14
CA ASP A 3 0.53 13.21 0.98
C ASP A 3 -0.96 12.98 0.65
N GLU A 4 -1.67 14.02 0.19
CA GLU A 4 -3.07 13.93 -0.24
C GLU A 4 -3.23 13.04 -1.49
N THR A 5 -2.35 13.19 -2.48
CA THR A 5 -2.34 12.33 -3.67
C THR A 5 -2.04 10.89 -3.28
N LEU A 6 -1.10 10.68 -2.36
CA LEU A 6 -0.77 9.34 -1.86
C LEU A 6 -1.97 8.70 -1.15
N ALA A 7 -2.69 9.46 -0.33
CA ALA A 7 -3.90 8.99 0.35
C ALA A 7 -4.99 8.58 -0.65
N LYS A 8 -5.24 9.42 -1.65
CA LYS A 8 -6.24 9.15 -2.70
C LYS A 8 -5.89 7.91 -3.50
N MET A 9 -4.64 7.78 -3.95
CA MET A 9 -4.18 6.58 -4.67
C MET A 9 -4.32 5.32 -3.82
N THR A 10 -4.00 5.39 -2.53
CA THR A 10 -4.12 4.26 -1.61
C THR A 10 -5.57 3.82 -1.44
N ALA A 11 -6.50 4.77 -1.34
CA ALA A 11 -7.94 4.48 -1.27
C ALA A 11 -8.46 3.86 -2.58
N GLU A 12 -8.05 4.38 -3.74
CA GLU A 12 -8.42 3.84 -5.05
C GLU A 12 -7.90 2.41 -5.24
N ILE A 13 -6.66 2.12 -4.82
CA ILE A 13 -6.10 0.77 -4.83
C ILE A 13 -6.92 -0.15 -3.91
N ALA A 14 -7.31 0.31 -2.71
CA ALA A 14 -8.11 -0.50 -1.78
C ALA A 14 -9.51 -0.84 -2.34
N GLU A 15 -10.15 0.09 -3.07
CA GLU A 15 -11.41 -0.16 -3.78
C GLU A 15 -11.24 -1.22 -4.88
N VAL A 16 -10.20 -1.10 -5.71
CA VAL A 16 -9.91 -2.08 -6.75
C VAL A 16 -9.64 -3.46 -6.13
N LEU A 17 -8.89 -3.54 -5.04
CA LEU A 17 -8.62 -4.81 -4.35
C LEU A 17 -9.89 -5.47 -3.83
N ARG A 18 -10.84 -4.70 -3.28
CA ARG A 18 -12.13 -5.23 -2.81
C ARG A 18 -12.91 -5.98 -3.90
N THR A 19 -12.78 -5.57 -5.16
CA THR A 19 -13.50 -6.21 -6.28
C THR A 19 -12.77 -7.44 -6.83
N HIS A 20 -11.48 -7.59 -6.56
CA HIS A 20 -10.64 -8.64 -7.15
C HIS A 20 -10.19 -9.72 -6.16
N ILE A 21 -10.38 -9.52 -4.85
CA ILE A 21 -10.06 -10.52 -3.84
C ILE A 21 -11.17 -11.57 -3.77
N PRO A 22 -10.87 -12.86 -4.01
CA PRO A 22 -11.83 -13.93 -3.79
C PRO A 22 -12.27 -13.96 -2.32
N GLY A 23 -13.57 -13.91 -2.06
CA GLY A 23 -14.10 -13.82 -0.70
C GLY A 23 -13.83 -12.48 -0.02
N ALA A 24 -13.78 -11.38 -0.78
CA ALA A 24 -13.58 -10.02 -0.26
C ALA A 24 -14.51 -9.63 0.90
N GLU A 25 -15.69 -10.22 0.98
CA GLU A 25 -16.65 -10.04 2.09
C GLU A 25 -16.10 -10.55 3.44
N LEU A 26 -15.14 -11.47 3.40
CA LEU A 26 -14.42 -11.99 4.57
C LEU A 26 -13.08 -11.28 4.80
N VAL A 27 -12.66 -10.38 3.90
CA VAL A 27 -11.37 -9.69 3.95
C VAL A 27 -11.60 -8.22 4.28
N THR A 28 -11.25 -7.85 5.50
CA THR A 28 -11.24 -6.44 5.89
C THR A 28 -9.97 -5.79 5.35
N LEU A 29 -10.14 -4.67 4.63
CA LEU A 29 -9.03 -3.83 4.18
C LEU A 29 -8.88 -2.63 5.12
N ARG A 30 -7.65 -2.38 5.57
CA ARG A 30 -7.29 -1.18 6.32
C ARG A 30 -6.14 -0.48 5.62
N SER A 31 -6.32 0.80 5.32
CA SER A 31 -5.26 1.68 4.81
C SER A 31 -4.68 2.53 5.93
N GLU A 32 -3.36 2.58 6.04
CA GLU A 32 -2.64 3.44 6.97
C GLU A 32 -1.63 4.31 6.23
N ILE A 33 -1.46 5.54 6.68
CA ILE A 33 -0.42 6.44 6.20
C ILE A 33 0.44 6.85 7.39
N ALA A 34 1.74 6.65 7.27
CA ALA A 34 2.71 7.01 8.27
C ALA A 34 3.78 7.92 7.66
N ALA A 35 4.03 9.07 8.28
CA ALA A 35 5.06 10.00 7.83
C ALA A 35 6.26 9.98 8.79
N SER A 36 7.45 10.04 8.20
CA SER A 36 8.73 10.27 8.87
C SER A 36 9.42 11.46 8.20
N LYS A 37 10.51 11.97 8.81
CA LYS A 37 11.24 13.13 8.29
C LYS A 37 11.76 12.97 6.85
N SER A 38 11.99 11.74 6.40
CA SER A 38 12.58 11.43 5.08
C SER A 38 11.68 10.58 4.19
N LYS A 39 10.53 10.11 4.69
CA LYS A 39 9.67 9.16 3.98
C LYS A 39 8.21 9.29 4.42
N THR A 40 7.29 9.29 3.47
CA THR A 40 5.88 8.99 3.71
C THR A 40 5.59 7.57 3.23
N PHE A 41 4.96 6.76 4.07
CA PHE A 41 4.53 5.41 3.74
C PHE A 41 3.01 5.38 3.67
N ALA A 42 2.47 4.71 2.67
CA ALA A 42 1.08 4.29 2.66
C ALA A 42 1.03 2.77 2.55
N GLN A 43 0.21 2.14 3.39
CA GLN A 43 0.17 0.70 3.50
C GLN A 43 -1.27 0.22 3.57
N ILE A 44 -1.60 -0.81 2.80
CA ILE A 44 -2.90 -1.47 2.79
C ILE A 44 -2.71 -2.86 3.39
N PHE A 45 -3.47 -3.16 4.42
CA PHE A 45 -3.50 -4.45 5.11
C PHE A 45 -4.79 -5.16 4.75
N GLY A 46 -4.69 -6.39 4.24
CA GLY A 46 -5.81 -7.30 4.07
C GLY A 46 -5.80 -8.36 5.16
N PHE A 47 -6.89 -8.47 5.93
CA PHE A 47 -7.00 -9.46 7.01
C PHE A 47 -8.35 -10.17 6.99
N THR A 48 -8.31 -11.47 7.25
CA THR A 48 -9.50 -12.31 7.44
C THR A 48 -9.65 -12.61 8.93
N PRO A 49 -10.85 -12.44 9.53
CA PRO A 49 -11.11 -12.84 10.89
C PRO A 49 -10.74 -14.32 11.11
N GLY A 50 -9.82 -14.60 12.05
CA GLY A 50 -9.36 -15.97 12.36
C GLY A 50 -8.10 -16.44 11.62
N ALA A 51 -7.56 -15.68 10.65
CA ALA A 51 -6.29 -15.96 9.99
C ALA A 51 -5.22 -14.89 10.31
N ARG A 52 -3.93 -15.26 10.29
CA ARG A 52 -2.81 -14.32 10.45
C ARG A 52 -2.54 -13.55 9.15
N GLY A 53 -3.44 -12.64 8.78
CA GLY A 53 -3.29 -11.73 7.64
C GLY A 53 -3.27 -12.43 6.27
N VAL A 54 -3.79 -11.75 5.24
CA VAL A 54 -3.83 -12.29 3.87
C VAL A 54 -2.70 -11.68 3.04
N PHE A 55 -2.52 -10.36 3.10
CA PHE A 55 -1.45 -9.67 2.38
C PHE A 55 -1.23 -8.25 2.94
N THR A 56 -0.09 -7.66 2.58
CA THR A 56 0.19 -6.24 2.78
C THR A 56 0.74 -5.61 1.50
N ILE A 57 0.25 -4.44 1.12
CA ILE A 57 0.79 -3.64 0.01
C ILE A 57 1.34 -2.35 0.61
N SER A 58 2.62 -2.06 0.40
CA SER A 58 3.26 -0.83 0.84
C SER A 58 3.70 0.02 -0.35
N SER A 59 3.51 1.32 -0.22
CA SER A 59 4.02 2.34 -1.13
C SER A 59 4.82 3.36 -0.33
N GLU A 60 6.02 3.66 -0.80
CA GLU A 60 6.93 4.60 -0.14
C GLU A 60 7.15 5.81 -1.04
N LEU A 61 6.99 7.00 -0.45
CA LEU A 61 7.40 8.27 -1.02
C LEU A 61 8.59 8.80 -0.22
N THR A 62 9.77 8.87 -0.85
CA THR A 62 10.97 9.44 -0.22
C THR A 62 11.01 10.96 -0.37
N HIS A 63 11.51 11.65 0.65
CA HIS A 63 11.69 13.11 0.68
C HIS A 63 13.16 13.49 0.94
N PRO A 64 13.82 14.26 0.05
CA PRO A 64 13.33 14.69 -1.25
C PRO A 64 13.16 13.49 -2.20
N PRO A 65 12.31 13.60 -3.25
CA PRO A 65 12.11 12.52 -4.19
C PRO A 65 13.45 12.06 -4.77
N PRO A 66 13.67 10.73 -4.91
CA PRO A 66 14.93 10.22 -5.44
C PRO A 66 15.14 10.76 -6.85
N THR A 67 16.37 11.12 -7.18
CA THR A 67 16.73 11.52 -8.54
C THR A 67 16.39 10.38 -9.51
N PRO A 68 15.85 10.64 -10.71
CA PRO A 68 15.43 9.59 -11.65
C PRO A 68 16.50 8.54 -11.94
N SER A 69 17.78 8.94 -11.91
CA SER A 69 18.95 8.07 -12.06
C SER A 69 19.18 7.07 -10.91
N LYS A 70 18.40 7.13 -9.82
CA LYS A 70 18.54 6.31 -8.61
C LYS A 70 17.29 5.46 -8.31
N LEU A 71 16.29 5.45 -9.20
CA LEU A 71 15.08 4.63 -9.04
C LEU A 71 15.39 3.15 -9.32
N ASN A 72 15.45 2.33 -8.26
CA ASN A 72 15.54 0.87 -8.36
C ASN A 72 14.16 0.25 -8.08
N LEU A 73 13.37 0.03 -9.13
CA LEU A 73 12.11 -0.69 -9.04
C LEU A 73 12.39 -2.20 -8.98
N ARG A 74 12.05 -2.85 -7.86
CA ARG A 74 12.19 -4.29 -7.68
C ARG A 74 10.83 -4.90 -7.38
N CYS A 75 10.26 -5.64 -8.33
CA CYS A 75 9.04 -6.43 -8.12
C CYS A 75 9.45 -7.83 -7.67
N THR A 76 9.06 -8.21 -6.46
CA THR A 76 9.33 -9.54 -5.90
C THR A 76 8.02 -10.25 -5.60
N THR A 77 7.78 -11.36 -6.27
CA THR A 77 6.67 -12.30 -5.99
C THR A 77 7.21 -13.50 -5.22
N THR A 78 6.75 -13.69 -3.99
CA THR A 78 6.95 -14.93 -3.23
C THR A 78 6.07 -16.04 -3.81
N LYS A 79 6.69 -17.18 -4.14
CA LYS A 79 6.01 -18.42 -4.55
C LYS A 79 5.44 -19.17 -3.35
#